data_AF-A0A5N4B363-F1
#
_entry.id   AF-A0A5N4B363-F1
#
_cell.length_a   1.000
_cell.length_b   1.000
_cell.length_c   1.000
_cell.angle_alpha   90.00
_cell.angle_beta   90.00
_cell.angle_gamma   90.00
#
_symmetry.space_group_name_H-M   'P 1'
#
loop_
_entity.id
_entity.type
_entity.pdbx_description
1 polymer ?
#
loop_
_entity_poly.entity_id
_entity_poly.type
_entity_poly.pdbx_seq_one_letter_code
_entity_poly.pdbx_strand_id
1 'polypeptide(L)'
;MCFMLHVTDEERTCAELANLGKTPVLEFYQTNSESPKFVDYLDCVFLKWNFTTPTGSILFDNIIVSRGLAWKMSRMCEDTFSLIIELTEEFKKSAIFCKENPPSVLSPFTVRKCISENYRLSSRAVKT
;
A
#
# COMPACT_ATOMS: atom_id res chain seq x y z
N MET A 1 -14.55 14.27 -11.72
CA MET A 1 -15.08 12.93 -12.07
C MET A 1 -14.14 11.98 -11.39
N CYS A 2 -14.54 11.39 -10.26
CA CYS A 2 -13.63 10.54 -9.50
C CYS A 2 -13.31 9.30 -10.32
N PHE A 3 -12.08 9.20 -10.80
CA PHE A 3 -11.57 7.93 -11.27
C PHE A 3 -11.31 7.08 -10.03
N MET A 4 -12.32 6.30 -9.62
CA MET A 4 -12.08 5.17 -8.73
C MET A 4 -11.06 4.29 -9.44
N LEU A 5 -9.79 4.41 -9.06
CA LEU A 5 -8.71 3.71 -9.74
C LEU A 5 -8.97 2.20 -9.61
N HIS A 6 -9.17 1.59 -10.78
CA HIS A 6 -9.43 0.17 -10.93
C HIS A 6 -8.30 -0.64 -10.29
N VAL A 7 -8.67 -1.73 -9.62
CA VAL A 7 -7.75 -2.77 -9.16
C VAL A 7 -6.88 -3.20 -10.35
N THR A 8 -5.55 -3.14 -10.22
CA THR A 8 -4.65 -3.53 -11.32
C THR A 8 -4.78 -5.01 -11.64
N ASP A 9 -4.36 -5.45 -12.82
CA ASP A 9 -4.46 -6.88 -13.18
C ASP A 9 -3.62 -7.76 -12.25
N GLU A 10 -2.50 -7.26 -11.71
CA GLU A 10 -1.72 -7.94 -10.68
C GLU A 10 -2.49 -8.06 -9.36
N GLU A 11 -3.13 -6.97 -8.91
CA GLU A 11 -3.96 -6.98 -7.69
C GLU A 11 -5.16 -7.92 -7.84
N ARG A 12 -5.79 -7.96 -9.02
CA ARG A 12 -6.91 -8.85 -9.31
C ARG A 12 -6.46 -10.30 -9.24
N THR A 13 -5.33 -10.63 -9.88
CA THR A 13 -4.74 -11.97 -9.85
C THR A 13 -4.44 -12.39 -8.41
N CYS A 14 -3.85 -11.50 -7.61
CA CYS A 14 -3.53 -11.80 -6.21
C CYS A 14 -4.78 -11.94 -5.34
N ALA A 15 -5.82 -11.14 -5.57
CA ALA A 15 -7.09 -11.25 -4.86
C ALA A 15 -7.79 -12.59 -5.17
N GLU A 16 -7.79 -13.02 -6.43
CA GLU A 16 -8.33 -14.32 -6.84
C GLU A 16 -7.59 -15.48 -6.17
N LEU A 17 -6.25 -15.46 -6.15
CA LEU A 17 -5.43 -16.47 -5.47
C LEU A 17 -5.70 -16.54 -3.97
N ALA A 18 -5.90 -15.40 -3.32
CA ALA A 18 -6.21 -15.30 -1.90
C ALA A 18 -7.69 -15.61 -1.57
N ASN A 19 -8.51 -15.98 -2.56
CA ASN A 19 -9.97 -16.14 -2.41
C ASN A 19 -10.63 -14.92 -1.75
N LEU A 20 -10.13 -13.74 -2.09
CA LEU A 20 -10.76 -12.45 -1.83
C LEU A 20 -11.67 -12.20 -3.04
N GLY A 21 -12.99 -12.33 -2.85
CA GLY A 21 -13.95 -12.13 -3.94
C GLY A 21 -13.87 -10.72 -4.57
N LYS A 22 -14.76 -10.42 -5.51
CA LYS A 22 -14.81 -9.09 -6.18
C LYS A 22 -15.07 -7.92 -5.20
N THR A 23 -15.57 -8.22 -4.00
CA THR A 23 -15.78 -7.28 -2.89
C THR A 23 -14.44 -6.86 -2.29
N PRO A 24 -14.19 -5.55 -2.19
CA PRO A 24 -13.00 -5.00 -2.77
C PRO A 24 -11.85 -5.15 -1.78
N VAL A 25 -10.65 -5.45 -2.28
CA VAL A 25 -9.39 -5.37 -1.53
C VAL A 25 -9.33 -4.09 -0.66
N LEU A 26 -9.97 -3.01 -1.10
CA LEU A 26 -10.27 -1.78 -0.33
C LEU A 26 -10.89 -2.00 1.06
N GLU A 27 -11.92 -2.83 1.19
CA GLU A 27 -12.50 -3.17 2.50
C GLU A 27 -11.46 -3.88 3.37
N PHE A 28 -10.66 -4.78 2.81
CA PHE A 28 -9.58 -5.39 3.59
C PHE A 28 -8.51 -4.40 4.01
N TYR A 29 -8.18 -3.40 3.19
CA TYR A 29 -7.26 -2.32 3.60
C TYR A 29 -7.80 -1.50 4.77
N GLN A 30 -9.13 -1.31 4.87
CA GLN A 30 -9.79 -0.40 5.81
C GLN A 30 -10.34 -1.07 7.08
N THR A 31 -10.88 -2.29 6.98
CA THR A 31 -11.66 -2.92 8.06
C THR A 31 -11.15 -4.31 8.46
N ASN A 32 -10.56 -5.07 7.54
CA ASN A 32 -10.15 -6.47 7.76
C ASN A 32 -8.64 -6.71 7.55
N SER A 33 -7.82 -5.69 7.82
CA SER A 33 -6.41 -5.70 7.43
C SER A 33 -5.54 -6.72 8.18
N GLU A 34 -6.06 -7.38 9.21
CA GLU A 34 -5.36 -8.43 9.96
C GLU A 34 -5.80 -9.86 9.56
N SER A 35 -6.66 -9.99 8.54
CA SER A 35 -7.10 -11.30 8.05
C SER A 35 -5.95 -12.09 7.40
N PRO A 36 -5.82 -13.41 7.64
CA PRO A 36 -4.81 -14.25 6.98
C PRO A 36 -4.87 -14.17 5.44
N LYS A 37 -6.08 -14.09 4.86
CA LYS A 37 -6.26 -13.94 3.41
C LYS A 37 -5.67 -12.63 2.88
N PHE A 38 -5.68 -11.59 3.71
CA PHE A 38 -5.09 -10.31 3.34
C PHE A 38 -3.56 -10.35 3.42
N VAL A 39 -2.99 -11.15 4.32
CA VAL A 39 -1.55 -11.43 4.36
C VAL A 39 -1.11 -12.13 3.07
N ASP A 40 -1.81 -13.20 2.67
CA ASP A 40 -1.51 -13.93 1.43
C ASP A 40 -1.60 -13.03 0.19
N TYR A 41 -2.61 -12.15 0.18
CA TYR A 41 -2.75 -11.12 -0.85
C TYR A 41 -1.56 -10.15 -0.86
N LEU A 42 -1.14 -9.65 0.30
CA LEU A 42 -0.02 -8.72 0.43
C LEU A 42 1.30 -9.35 -0.03
N ASP A 43 1.54 -10.61 0.31
CA ASP A 43 2.71 -11.35 -0.14
C ASP A 43 2.75 -11.46 -1.67
N CYS A 44 1.61 -11.81 -2.29
CA CYS A 44 1.50 -11.87 -3.74
C CYS A 44 1.77 -10.52 -4.42
N VAL A 45 1.17 -9.42 -3.94
CA VAL A 45 1.37 -8.12 -4.58
C VAL A 45 2.76 -7.55 -4.35
N PHE A 46 3.36 -7.75 -3.17
CA PHE A 46 4.74 -7.34 -2.92
C PHE A 46 5.72 -8.07 -3.84
N LEU A 47 5.45 -9.34 -4.16
CA LEU A 47 6.25 -10.08 -5.13
C LEU A 47 6.05 -9.52 -6.55
N LYS A 48 4.80 -9.31 -6.98
CA LYS A 48 4.49 -8.78 -8.32
C LYS A 48 5.02 -7.37 -8.55
N TRP A 49 5.09 -6.54 -7.52
CA TRP A 49 5.65 -5.18 -7.60
C TRP A 49 7.14 -5.12 -7.35
N ASN A 50 7.81 -6.27 -7.22
CA ASN A 50 9.25 -6.35 -6.96
C ASN A 50 9.67 -5.65 -5.65
N PHE A 51 8.82 -5.71 -4.62
CA PHE A 51 9.12 -5.24 -3.26
C PHE A 51 9.62 -6.36 -2.36
N THR A 52 9.48 -7.60 -2.80
CA THR A 52 10.07 -8.76 -2.16
C THR A 52 10.79 -9.63 -3.18
N THR A 53 11.85 -10.30 -2.74
CA THR A 53 12.44 -11.39 -3.50
C THR A 53 11.55 -12.65 -3.41
N PRO A 54 11.72 -13.64 -4.31
CA PRO A 54 11.05 -14.94 -4.18
C PRO A 54 11.36 -15.68 -2.86
N THR A 55 12.45 -15.30 -2.18
CA THR A 55 12.84 -15.84 -0.86
C THR A 55 12.23 -15.06 0.31
N GLY A 56 11.42 -14.04 0.05
CA GLY A 56 10.72 -13.24 1.07
C GLY A 56 11.50 -12.04 1.62
N SER A 57 12.65 -11.68 1.04
CA SER A 57 13.43 -10.53 1.49
C SER A 57 12.82 -9.22 1.00
N ILE A 58 12.56 -8.27 1.91
CA ILE A 58 11.98 -6.95 1.60
C ILE A 58 13.01 -6.06 0.90
N LEU A 59 12.61 -5.46 -0.22
CA LEU A 59 13.40 -4.57 -1.06
C LEU A 59 12.95 -3.11 -0.86
N PHE A 60 13.35 -2.51 0.26
CA PHE A 60 12.94 -1.14 0.61
C PHE A 60 13.29 -0.10 -0.46
N ASP A 61 14.42 -0.24 -1.15
CA ASP A 61 14.80 0.71 -2.21
C ASP A 61 13.77 0.73 -3.35
N ASN A 62 13.23 -0.44 -3.71
CA ASN A 62 12.16 -0.55 -4.70
C ASN A 62 10.83 0.03 -4.20
N ILE A 63 10.55 -0.12 -2.90
CA ILE A 63 9.38 0.49 -2.25
C ILE A 63 9.48 2.02 -2.29
N ILE A 64 10.64 2.58 -1.91
CA ILE A 64 10.90 4.03 -1.81
C ILE A 64 10.76 4.72 -3.17
N VAL A 65 11.24 4.09 -4.25
CA VAL A 65 11.12 4.66 -5.61
C VAL A 65 9.78 4.33 -6.27
N SER A 66 8.93 3.52 -5.63
CA SER A 66 7.64 3.16 -6.21
C SER A 66 6.70 4.35 -6.22
N ARG A 67 6.22 4.66 -7.41
CA ARG A 67 5.14 5.64 -7.61
C ARG A 67 3.76 5.06 -7.28
N GLY A 68 3.65 3.77 -7.00
CA GLY A 68 2.38 3.04 -6.95
C GLY A 68 1.72 2.95 -5.58
N LEU A 69 2.45 3.14 -4.47
CA LEU A 69 1.90 2.82 -3.15
C LEU A 69 1.20 4.00 -2.47
N ALA A 70 1.66 5.25 -2.67
CA ALA A 70 0.96 6.44 -2.15
C ALA A 70 -0.53 6.40 -2.51
N TRP A 71 -0.83 6.03 -3.75
CA TRP A 71 -2.17 5.93 -4.32
C TRP A 71 -3.02 4.78 -3.82
N LYS A 72 -2.39 3.72 -3.28
CA LYS A 72 -3.10 2.50 -2.84
C LYS A 72 -3.55 2.60 -1.39
N MET A 73 -2.88 3.44 -0.61
CA MET A 73 -3.19 3.67 0.80
C MET A 73 -4.19 4.82 0.99
N SER A 74 -4.15 5.83 0.11
CA SER A 74 -4.96 7.04 0.21
C SER A 74 -6.09 7.07 -0.84
N ARG A 75 -6.84 5.97 -1.08
CA ARG A 75 -7.93 5.93 -2.09
C ARG A 75 -9.11 6.87 -1.76
N MET A 76 -8.84 8.17 -1.66
CA MET A 76 -9.78 9.27 -1.65
C MET A 76 -9.79 9.86 -3.06
N CYS A 77 -10.98 10.23 -3.52
CA CYS A 77 -11.22 10.88 -4.79
C CYS A 77 -10.56 12.27 -4.82
N GLU A 78 -9.26 12.40 -5.08
CA GLU A 78 -8.61 13.70 -5.09
C GLU A 78 -7.91 13.99 -6.43
N ASP A 79 -8.59 14.79 -7.23
CA ASP A 79 -8.28 15.13 -8.63
C ASP A 79 -7.21 16.26 -8.77
N THR A 80 -6.37 16.53 -7.76
CA THR A 80 -5.37 17.63 -7.82
C THR A 80 -3.92 17.14 -7.89
N PHE A 81 -3.22 17.49 -8.98
CA PHE A 81 -1.82 17.11 -9.24
C PHE A 81 -0.84 17.50 -8.11
N SER A 82 -1.10 18.62 -7.43
CA SER A 82 -0.31 19.06 -6.27
C SER A 82 -0.41 18.11 -5.09
N LEU A 83 -1.59 17.56 -4.85
CA LEU A 83 -1.83 16.66 -3.73
C LEU A 83 -1.20 15.29 -4.00
N ILE A 84 -1.26 14.83 -5.24
CA ILE A 84 -0.58 13.62 -5.70
C ILE A 84 0.92 13.66 -5.41
N ILE A 85 1.57 14.80 -5.67
CA ILE A 85 2.99 15.00 -5.36
C ILE A 85 3.23 14.92 -3.84
N GLU A 86 2.41 15.62 -3.05
CA GLU A 86 2.52 15.64 -1.59
C GLU A 86 2.35 14.23 -1.00
N LEU A 87 1.32 13.49 -1.44
CA LEU A 87 1.07 12.11 -1.01
C LEU A 87 2.21 11.17 -1.41
N THR A 88 2.84 11.38 -2.57
CA THR A 88 4.00 10.60 -3.02
C THR A 88 5.22 10.85 -2.14
N GLU A 89 5.50 12.11 -1.80
CA GLU A 89 6.62 12.46 -0.92
C GLU A 89 6.41 11.97 0.51
N GLU A 90 5.19 12.08 1.06
CA GLU A 90 4.88 11.56 2.41
C GLU A 90 4.98 10.03 2.47
N PHE A 91 4.55 9.34 1.41
CA PHE A 91 4.76 7.90 1.30
C PHE A 91 6.26 7.56 1.30
N LYS A 92 7.05 8.27 0.49
CA LYS A 92 8.50 8.07 0.40
C LYS A 92 9.19 8.29 1.75
N LYS A 93 8.84 9.36 2.47
CA LYS A 93 9.36 9.62 3.83
C LYS A 93 9.01 8.48 4.79
N SER A 94 7.77 8.00 4.74
CA SER A 94 7.32 6.88 5.59
C SER A 94 8.08 5.59 5.27
N ALA A 95 8.31 5.30 3.98
CA ALA A 95 9.09 4.14 3.57
C ALA A 95 10.57 4.22 3.99
N ILE A 96 11.18 5.41 3.90
CA ILE A 96 12.54 5.66 4.41
C ILE A 96 12.57 5.45 5.93
N PHE A 97 11.63 6.03 6.67
CA PHE A 97 11.54 5.84 8.11
C PHE A 97 11.43 4.35 8.50
N CYS A 98 10.58 3.58 7.82
CA CYS A 98 10.42 2.15 8.07
C CYS A 98 11.62 1.30 7.63
N LYS A 99 12.45 1.79 6.70
CA LYS A 99 13.74 1.16 6.36
C LYS A 99 14.75 1.36 7.50
N GLU A 100 14.79 2.57 8.06
CA GLU A 100 15.69 2.94 9.16
C GLU A 100 15.23 2.37 10.52
N ASN A 101 13.93 2.16 10.68
CA ASN A 101 13.28 1.64 11.88
C ASN A 101 12.41 0.42 11.52
N PRO A 102 13.03 -0.71 11.11
CA PRO A 102 12.27 -1.85 10.62
C PRO A 102 11.41 -2.48 11.73
N PRO A 103 10.21 -2.98 11.38
CA PRO A 103 9.42 -3.80 12.30
C PRO A 103 10.22 -5.01 12.81
N SER A 104 9.90 -5.48 14.02
CA SER A 104 10.56 -6.65 14.63
C SER A 104 10.46 -7.92 13.79
N VAL A 105 9.37 -8.08 13.04
CA VAL A 105 9.18 -9.11 12.03
C VAL A 105 9.10 -8.43 10.67
N LEU A 106 10.00 -8.74 9.75
CA LEU A 106 9.96 -8.22 8.37
C LEU A 106 9.05 -9.10 7.51
N SER A 107 7.91 -8.53 7.12
CA SER A 107 6.94 -9.13 6.20
C SER A 107 6.24 -8.03 5.40
N PRO A 108 5.65 -8.34 4.25
CA PRO A 108 4.79 -7.41 3.50
C PRO A 108 3.73 -6.73 4.37
N PHE A 109 3.09 -7.50 5.26
CA PHE A 109 2.10 -7.00 6.20
C PHE A 109 2.67 -5.96 7.18
N THR A 110 3.76 -6.29 7.88
CA THR A 110 4.34 -5.41 8.90
C THR A 110 4.99 -4.17 8.28
N VAL A 111 5.57 -4.29 7.08
CA VAL A 111 6.09 -3.15 6.32
C VAL A 111 4.96 -2.22 5.89
N ARG A 112 3.87 -2.77 5.34
CA ARG A 112 2.67 -1.98 5.00
C ARG A 112 2.11 -1.27 6.23
N LYS A 113 2.02 -1.96 7.38
CA LYS A 113 1.53 -1.38 8.64
C LYS A 113 2.42 -0.22 9.10
N CYS A 114 3.74 -0.40 9.15
CA CYS A 114 4.68 0.65 9.51
C CYS A 114 4.52 1.89 8.62
N ILE A 115 4.45 1.70 7.30
CA ILE A 115 4.26 2.80 6.36
C ILE A 115 2.92 3.48 6.62
N SER A 116 1.84 2.72 6.81
CA SER A 116 0.49 3.26 7.10
C SER A 116 0.47 4.17 8.32
N GLU A 117 1.11 3.73 9.40
CA GLU A 117 1.09 4.42 10.70
C GLU A 117 1.93 5.70 10.69
N ASN A 118 2.97 5.75 9.85
CA ASN A 118 3.84 6.91 9.69
C ASN A 118 3.43 7.82 8.54
N TYR A 119 2.48 7.37 7.73
CA TYR A 119 1.91 8.14 6.63
C TYR A 119 0.98 9.22 7.16
N ARG A 120 1.49 10.46 7.22
CA ARG A 120 0.69 11.62 7.60
C ARG A 120 0.00 12.19 6.37
N LEU A 121 -1.32 12.02 6.30
CA LEU A 121 -2.14 12.86 5.45
C LEU A 121 -1.99 14.30 5.94
N SER A 122 -1.41 15.16 5.11
CA SER A 122 -1.42 16.60 5.32
C SER A 122 -2.85 17.05 5.67
N SER A 123 -3.02 17.62 6.86
CA SER A 123 -4.31 17.94 7.47
C SER A 123 -5.10 19.07 6.79
N ARG A 124 -4.90 19.27 5.48
CA ARG A 124 -5.64 20.25 4.67
C ARG A 124 -6.89 19.68 3.98
N ALA A 125 -7.09 18.36 4.00
CA ALA A 125 -8.23 17.70 3.34
C ALA A 125 -9.42 17.37 4.25
N VAL A 126 -9.42 17.76 5.53
CA VAL A 126 -10.59 17.58 6.42
C VAL A 126 -11.06 18.94 6.94
N LYS A 127 -11.70 19.70 6.04
CA LYS A 127 -12.70 20.69 6.43
C LYS A 127 -13.88 20.59 5.47
N THR A 128 -14.87 19.82 5.89
CA THR A 128 -16.29 20.07 5.62
C THR A 128 -17.06 19.61 6.84
#